data_AF-A0AAJ1VWI8-F1
#
_entry.id   AF-A0AAJ1VWI8-F1
#
_cell.length_a   1.000
_cell.length_b   1.000
_cell.length_c   1.000
_cell.angle_alpha   90.00
_cell.angle_beta   90.00
_cell.angle_gamma   90.00
#
_symmetry.space_group_name_H-M   'P 1'
#
loop_
_entity.id
_entity.type
_entity.pdbx_description
1 polymer ?
#
loop_
_entity_poly.entity_id
_entity_poly.type
_entity_poly.pdbx_seq_one_letter_code
_entity_poly.pdbx_strand_id
1 'polypeptide(L)'
;MCFHQRPDVVGRYLFAVRMKDIPRMEHLSQLQKLCDQDAFLELHSNSKRPVSNDWPSQGKSADTILSRGNNIGLILGVTSGLLDVDLDCREAKSLADIILPLPSATFDRGTADSGHYLYKAIMTGPRKAFTSGDKSTLVELRGDGSQTMIPPSVHPNGSNLYSPPAILMRQKLLTRACFNL
;
A
#
# COMPACT_ATOMS: atom_id res chain seq x y z
N MET A 1 -12.72 35.35 4.25
CA MET A 1 -12.25 34.24 3.41
C MET A 1 -13.19 33.07 3.61
N CYS A 2 -14.00 32.71 2.61
CA CYS A 2 -14.94 31.60 2.71
C CYS A 2 -14.18 30.27 2.58
N PHE A 3 -14.07 29.55 3.70
CA PHE A 3 -13.76 28.13 3.69
C PHE A 3 -14.95 27.42 3.03
N HIS A 4 -14.82 27.05 1.77
CA HIS A 4 -15.73 26.07 1.19
C HIS A 4 -15.40 24.72 1.86
N GLN A 5 -16.24 24.33 2.82
CA GLN A 5 -16.32 22.94 3.27
C GLN A 5 -16.44 22.08 2.01
N ARG A 6 -15.51 21.13 1.85
CA ARG A 6 -15.69 20.07 0.88
C ARG A 6 -16.97 19.33 1.27
N PRO A 7 -17.95 19.16 0.36
CA PRO A 7 -19.13 18.40 0.68
C PRO A 7 -18.70 16.97 1.03
N ASP A 8 -19.32 16.42 2.07
CA ASP A 8 -19.17 15.04 2.51
C ASP A 8 -19.35 14.11 1.30
N VAL A 9 -18.23 13.61 0.77
CA VAL A 9 -18.29 12.54 -0.23
C VAL A 9 -18.45 11.23 0.54
N VAL A 10 -19.68 11.01 1.01
CA VAL A 10 -20.21 9.67 1.27
C VAL A 10 -20.39 9.01 -0.10
N GLY A 11 -19.27 8.73 -0.77
CA GLY A 11 -19.21 7.98 -2.01
C GLY A 11 -19.39 6.51 -1.68
N ARG A 12 -20.65 6.11 -1.51
CA ARG A 12 -21.05 4.69 -1.53
C ARG A 12 -20.39 4.06 -2.75
N TYR A 13 -19.57 3.03 -2.51
CA TYR A 13 -19.00 2.15 -3.50
C TYR A 13 -20.11 1.60 -4.42
N LEU A 14 -20.38 2.33 -5.51
CA LEU A 14 -21.14 1.82 -6.64
C LEU A 14 -20.19 0.88 -7.38
N PHE A 15 -20.66 -0.35 -7.57
CA PHE A 15 -19.93 -1.54 -8.02
C PHE A 15 -19.10 -2.24 -6.94
N ALA A 16 -19.80 -2.89 -6.00
CA ALA A 16 -19.26 -4.07 -5.33
C ALA A 16 -19.01 -5.18 -6.36
N VAL A 17 -17.90 -5.11 -7.09
CA VAL A 17 -17.37 -6.29 -7.78
C VAL A 17 -16.86 -7.19 -6.66
N ARG A 18 -17.42 -8.41 -6.52
CA ARG A 18 -16.83 -9.39 -5.60
C ARG A 18 -15.40 -9.60 -6.08
N MET A 19 -14.41 -9.49 -5.19
CA MET A 19 -12.99 -9.69 -5.53
C MET A 19 -12.71 -11.01 -6.29
N LYS A 20 -13.59 -12.02 -6.12
CA LYS A 20 -13.56 -13.31 -6.82
C LYS A 20 -13.86 -13.24 -8.33
N ASP A 21 -14.51 -12.17 -8.76
CA ASP A 21 -14.98 -11.95 -10.13
C ASP A 21 -14.01 -11.04 -10.93
N ILE A 22 -12.92 -10.56 -10.30
CA ILE A 22 -11.84 -9.82 -10.99
C ILE A 22 -10.91 -10.85 -11.66
N PRO A 23 -10.70 -10.79 -12.98
CA PRO A 23 -9.82 -11.73 -13.66
C PRO A 23 -8.40 -11.62 -13.12
N ARG A 24 -7.71 -12.76 -12.93
CA ARG A 24 -6.29 -12.81 -12.52
C ARG A 24 -5.40 -11.88 -13.36
N MET A 25 -5.72 -11.74 -14.64
CA MET A 25 -5.02 -10.86 -15.57
C MET A 25 -5.07 -9.37 -15.17
N GLU A 26 -6.16 -8.92 -14.56
CA GLU A 26 -6.29 -7.53 -14.09
C GLU A 26 -5.42 -7.28 -12.85
N HIS A 27 -5.42 -8.23 -11.90
CA HIS A 27 -4.50 -8.19 -10.76
C HIS A 27 -3.04 -8.20 -11.20
N LEU A 28 -2.68 -9.06 -12.16
CA LEU A 28 -1.33 -9.12 -12.71
C LEU A 28 -0.92 -7.77 -13.33
N SER A 29 -1.80 -7.16 -14.14
CA SER A 29 -1.54 -5.85 -14.74
C SER A 29 -1.34 -4.75 -13.69
N GLN A 30 -2.13 -4.76 -12.61
CA GLN A 30 -2.00 -3.80 -11.52
C GLN A 30 -0.69 -3.97 -10.76
N LEU A 31 -0.32 -5.20 -10.39
CA LEU A 31 0.94 -5.46 -9.69
C LEU A 31 2.16 -5.10 -10.54
N GLN A 32 2.15 -5.43 -11.84
CA GLN A 32 3.25 -5.07 -12.76
C GLN A 32 3.37 -3.56 -12.97
N LYS A 33 2.26 -2.81 -12.95
CA LYS A 33 2.30 -1.33 -12.99
C LYS A 33 2.87 -0.73 -11.70
N LEU A 34 2.61 -1.40 -10.56
CA LEU A 34 3.09 -0.98 -9.26
C LEU A 34 4.62 -1.17 -9.15
N CYS A 35 5.08 -2.40 -9.43
CA CYS A 35 6.49 -2.78 -9.38
C CYS A 35 6.78 -3.77 -10.52
N ASP A 36 7.77 -3.42 -11.34
CA ASP A 36 8.26 -4.21 -12.47
C ASP A 36 9.48 -5.07 -12.10
N GLN A 37 9.96 -5.00 -10.85
CA GLN A 37 11.01 -5.86 -10.30
C GLN A 37 10.43 -7.13 -9.68
N ASP A 38 11.28 -8.14 -9.52
CA ASP A 38 10.99 -9.35 -8.74
C ASP A 38 11.05 -9.03 -7.24
N ALA A 39 10.03 -8.35 -6.72
CA ALA A 39 9.94 -7.89 -5.34
C ALA A 39 8.74 -8.47 -4.57
N PHE A 40 7.97 -9.38 -5.17
CA PHE A 40 6.77 -9.93 -4.55
C PHE A 40 7.09 -11.18 -3.72
N LEU A 41 6.35 -11.37 -2.63
CA LEU A 41 6.49 -12.48 -1.71
C LEU A 41 5.18 -13.23 -1.54
N GLU A 42 5.28 -14.54 -1.40
CA GLU A 42 4.20 -15.34 -0.84
C GLU A 42 4.19 -15.18 0.69
N LEU A 43 3.03 -14.84 1.24
CA LEU A 43 2.78 -14.84 2.67
C LEU A 43 1.86 -15.99 3.03
N HIS A 44 1.95 -16.48 4.27
CA HIS A 44 1.00 -17.46 4.77
C HIS A 44 -0.44 -16.90 4.73
N SER A 45 -1.42 -17.76 4.45
CA SER A 45 -2.84 -17.39 4.41
C SER A 45 -3.27 -16.76 5.74
N ASN A 46 -4.05 -15.67 5.69
CA ASN A 46 -4.48 -14.89 6.86
C ASN A 46 -3.31 -14.42 7.75
N SER A 47 -2.13 -14.24 7.17
CA SER A 47 -0.93 -13.77 7.86
C SER A 47 -0.23 -12.67 7.07
N LYS A 48 0.53 -11.85 7.79
CA LYS A 48 1.50 -10.91 7.20
C LYS A 48 2.91 -11.52 7.11
N ARG A 49 3.09 -12.80 7.46
CA ARG A 49 4.40 -13.45 7.55
C ARG A 49 4.80 -14.07 6.20
N PRO A 50 5.98 -13.74 5.65
CA PRO A 50 6.52 -14.42 4.49
C PRO A 50 6.72 -15.92 4.74
N VAL A 51 6.54 -16.72 3.70
CA VAL A 51 6.77 -18.19 3.76
C VAL A 51 8.26 -18.51 3.86
N SER A 52 9.12 -17.70 3.23
CA SER A 52 10.58 -17.85 3.30
C SER A 52 11.17 -17.09 4.48
N ASN A 53 12.13 -17.69 5.19
CA ASN A 53 12.85 -17.03 6.27
C ASN A 53 13.85 -15.97 5.74
N ASP A 54 14.47 -16.21 4.58
CA ASP A 54 15.41 -15.29 3.93
C ASP A 54 14.71 -14.33 2.96
N TRP A 55 13.45 -13.99 3.26
CA TRP A 55 12.59 -13.24 2.34
C TRP A 55 13.14 -11.91 1.80
N PRO A 56 14.00 -11.12 2.51
CA PRO A 56 14.42 -9.82 1.99
C PRO A 56 15.15 -9.88 0.65
N SER A 57 15.73 -11.03 0.29
CA SER A 57 16.44 -11.29 -0.97
C SER A 57 15.72 -12.28 -1.90
N GLN A 58 14.49 -12.70 -1.56
CA GLN A 58 13.78 -13.78 -2.24
C GLN A 58 12.53 -13.30 -2.99
N GLY A 59 12.53 -12.03 -3.42
CA GLY A 59 11.47 -11.50 -4.25
C GLY A 59 11.26 -12.33 -5.52
N LYS A 60 10.01 -12.43 -5.95
CA LYS A 60 9.55 -13.15 -7.13
C LYS A 60 8.73 -12.23 -8.01
N SER A 61 8.48 -12.68 -9.24
CA SER A 61 7.59 -11.98 -10.16
C SER A 61 6.14 -12.02 -9.67
N ALA A 62 5.36 -11.00 -10.04
CA ALA A 62 3.93 -10.90 -9.71
C ALA A 62 3.12 -12.12 -10.18
N ASP A 63 3.41 -12.63 -11.38
CA ASP A 63 2.74 -13.80 -11.96
C ASP A 63 2.97 -15.06 -11.12
N THR A 64 4.23 -15.29 -10.71
CA THR A 64 4.59 -16.42 -9.85
C THR A 64 3.79 -16.40 -8.56
N ILE A 65 3.70 -15.25 -7.90
CA ILE A 65 3.00 -15.15 -6.61
C ILE A 65 1.48 -15.25 -6.79
N LEU A 66 0.90 -14.60 -7.79
CA LEU A 66 -0.53 -14.68 -8.08
C LEU A 66 -1.00 -16.10 -8.38
N SER A 67 -0.16 -16.92 -9.02
CA SER A 67 -0.48 -18.32 -9.30
C SER A 67 -0.66 -19.18 -8.04
N ARG A 68 -0.09 -18.77 -6.91
CA ARG A 68 -0.16 -19.51 -5.63
C ARG A 68 -1.48 -19.30 -4.88
N GLY A 69 -2.15 -18.17 -5.12
CA GLY A 69 -3.44 -17.87 -4.50
C GLY A 69 -3.40 -17.53 -3.00
N ASN A 70 -2.20 -17.33 -2.44
CA ASN A 70 -1.99 -16.91 -1.05
C ASN A 70 -1.86 -15.39 -0.93
N ASN A 71 -1.72 -14.90 0.31
CA ASN A 71 -1.45 -13.49 0.57
C ASN A 71 -0.14 -13.06 -0.08
N ILE A 72 -0.08 -11.79 -0.47
CA ILE A 72 1.01 -11.18 -1.22
C ILE A 72 1.69 -10.13 -0.36
N GLY A 73 3.00 -10.28 -0.21
CA GLY A 73 3.89 -9.26 0.32
C GLY A 73 4.63 -8.55 -0.81
N LEU A 74 5.05 -7.34 -0.54
CA LEU A 74 5.92 -6.55 -1.39
C LEU A 74 7.14 -6.13 -0.59
N ILE A 75 8.33 -6.53 -1.05
CA ILE A 75 9.60 -6.06 -0.49
C ILE A 75 9.73 -4.58 -0.81
N LEU A 76 10.04 -3.77 0.19
CA LEU A 76 10.19 -2.33 0.06
C LEU A 76 11.66 -1.94 -0.06
N GLY A 77 11.91 -0.67 -0.38
CA GLY A 77 13.25 -0.12 -0.46
C GLY A 77 13.93 -0.41 -1.80
N VAL A 78 15.25 -0.59 -1.78
CA VAL A 78 16.08 -0.76 -2.99
C VAL A 78 15.56 -1.84 -3.94
N THR A 79 15.01 -2.94 -3.41
CA THR A 79 14.53 -4.08 -4.22
C THR A 79 13.36 -3.72 -5.15
N SER A 80 12.42 -2.90 -4.69
CA SER A 80 11.24 -2.50 -5.48
C SER A 80 11.27 -1.04 -5.94
N GLY A 81 12.18 -0.23 -5.41
CA GLY A 81 12.16 1.23 -5.58
C GLY A 81 10.94 1.89 -4.93
N LEU A 82 10.25 1.20 -4.01
CA LEU A 82 9.03 1.70 -3.36
C LEU A 82 9.24 1.92 -1.85
N LEU A 83 8.62 2.99 -1.36
CA LEU A 83 8.43 3.26 0.07
C LEU A 83 6.95 3.09 0.40
N ASP A 84 6.66 2.58 1.60
CA ASP A 84 5.30 2.51 2.15
C ASP A 84 5.18 3.47 3.33
N VAL A 85 4.27 4.43 3.22
CA VAL A 85 3.82 5.23 4.36
C VAL A 85 2.59 4.52 4.93
N ASP A 86 2.80 3.76 5.99
CA ASP A 86 1.73 3.07 6.74
C ASP A 86 1.12 4.03 7.76
N LEU A 87 -0.16 4.32 7.62
CA LEU A 87 -0.92 5.25 8.43
C LEU A 87 -1.79 4.42 9.38
N ASP A 88 -1.45 4.41 10.67
CA ASP A 88 -2.05 3.54 11.68
C ASP A 88 -3.21 4.18 12.45
N CYS A 89 -3.57 5.43 12.13
CA CYS A 89 -4.73 6.10 12.71
C CYS A 89 -5.50 6.97 11.71
N ARG A 90 -6.75 7.29 12.07
CA ARG A 90 -7.66 8.12 11.28
C ARG A 90 -7.09 9.51 11.02
N GLU A 91 -6.48 10.11 12.03
CA GLU A 91 -5.89 11.44 11.97
C GLU A 91 -4.72 11.47 10.98
N ALA A 92 -3.85 10.46 11.03
CA ALA A 92 -2.73 10.31 10.10
C ALA A 92 -3.22 10.14 8.66
N LYS A 93 -4.22 9.28 8.44
CA LYS A 93 -4.85 9.10 7.12
C LYS A 93 -5.47 10.39 6.58
N SER A 94 -6.23 11.09 7.42
CA SER A 94 -6.88 12.36 7.03
C SER A 94 -5.85 13.45 6.72
N LEU A 95 -4.76 13.51 7.48
CA LEU A 95 -3.69 14.47 7.25
C LEU A 95 -2.89 14.16 6.00
N ALA A 96 -2.63 12.87 5.72
CA ALA A 96 -1.88 12.42 4.55
C ALA A 96 -2.50 12.93 3.24
N ASP A 97 -3.83 12.91 3.11
CA ASP A 97 -4.56 13.43 1.94
C ASP A 97 -4.37 14.94 1.71
N ILE A 98 -3.90 15.67 2.73
CA ILE A 98 -3.71 17.12 2.68
C ILE A 98 -2.24 17.45 2.41
N ILE A 99 -1.31 16.72 3.06
CA ILE A 99 0.10 17.14 3.11
C ILE A 99 1.04 16.29 2.27
N LEU A 100 0.68 15.04 1.98
CA LEU A 100 1.56 14.16 1.21
C LEU A 100 1.38 14.40 -0.29
N PRO A 101 2.44 14.23 -1.10
CA PRO A 101 2.31 14.22 -2.54
C PRO A 101 1.40 13.07 -2.99
N LEU A 102 0.91 13.16 -4.23
CA LEU A 102 0.07 12.12 -4.81
C LEU A 102 0.82 10.76 -4.81
N PRO A 103 0.30 9.73 -4.12
CA PRO A 103 0.93 8.42 -4.07
C PRO A 103 0.84 7.70 -5.41
N SER A 104 1.77 6.78 -5.65
CA SER A 104 1.75 5.89 -6.82
C SER A 104 0.65 4.84 -6.70
N ALA A 105 0.35 4.40 -5.48
CA ALA A 105 -0.80 3.56 -5.17
C ALA A 105 -1.22 3.77 -3.71
N THR A 106 -2.50 3.56 -3.43
CA THR A 106 -3.02 3.47 -2.07
C THR A 106 -3.78 2.18 -1.89
N PHE A 107 -3.87 1.71 -0.65
CA PHE A 107 -4.75 0.61 -0.27
C PHE A 107 -5.07 0.66 1.23
N ASP A 108 -6.20 0.07 1.60
CA ASP A 108 -6.66 -0.04 2.98
C ASP A 108 -7.54 -1.27 3.19
N ARG A 109 -8.19 -1.36 4.35
CA ARG A 109 -9.09 -2.47 4.74
C ARG A 109 -10.58 -2.13 4.55
N GLY A 110 -10.91 -1.10 3.77
CA GLY A 110 -12.26 -0.55 3.65
C GLY A 110 -12.71 0.28 4.86
N THR A 111 -11.75 0.72 5.69
CA THR A 111 -11.98 1.45 6.93
C THR A 111 -11.19 2.76 6.95
N ALA A 112 -11.65 3.74 7.72
CA ALA A 112 -11.00 5.05 7.84
C ALA A 112 -9.91 5.09 8.93
N ASP A 113 -9.68 3.99 9.64
CA ASP A 113 -8.75 3.89 10.77
C ASP A 113 -7.29 3.68 10.36
N SER A 114 -7.03 3.10 9.18
CA SER A 114 -5.67 2.89 8.69
C SER A 114 -5.59 2.89 7.15
N GLY A 115 -4.39 3.00 6.60
CA GLY A 115 -4.17 2.93 5.15
C GLY A 115 -2.69 3.04 4.76
N HIS A 116 -2.39 2.64 3.53
CA HIS A 116 -1.03 2.60 3.00
C HIS A 116 -0.90 3.48 1.77
N TYR A 117 0.18 4.24 1.70
CA TYR A 117 0.50 5.16 0.60
C TYR A 117 1.86 4.77 0.05
N LEU A 118 1.88 4.20 -1.16
CA LEU A 118 3.11 3.76 -1.82
C LEU A 118 3.69 4.87 -2.69
N TYR A 119 4.99 5.09 -2.56
CA TYR A 119 5.74 6.09 -3.32
C TYR A 119 6.92 5.46 -4.04
N LYS A 120 7.09 5.79 -5.32
CA LYS A 120 8.34 5.53 -6.05
C LYS A 120 9.43 6.47 -5.55
N ALA A 121 10.57 5.92 -5.19
CA ALA A 121 11.71 6.66 -4.64
C ALA A 121 13.00 6.29 -5.38
N ILE A 122 13.85 7.31 -5.60
CA ILE A 122 15.19 7.11 -6.18
C ILE A 122 16.18 6.67 -5.11
N MET A 123 16.01 7.20 -3.90
CA MET A 123 16.78 6.84 -2.71
C MET A 123 15.81 6.29 -1.67
N THR A 124 16.20 5.19 -1.03
CA THR A 124 15.44 4.54 0.02
C THR A 124 16.25 4.55 1.31
N GLY A 125 15.61 4.18 2.41
CA GLY A 125 16.25 4.09 3.71
C GLY A 125 15.51 3.11 4.62
N PRO A 126 16.02 2.88 5.84
CA PRO A 126 15.43 1.94 6.78
C PRO A 126 14.06 2.41 7.28
N ARG A 127 13.31 1.49 7.87
CA ARG A 127 12.04 1.79 8.54
C ARG A 127 12.22 2.84 9.65
N LYS A 128 11.31 3.80 9.70
CA LYS A 128 11.16 4.80 10.76
C LYS A 128 9.71 4.84 11.25
N ALA A 129 9.51 4.70 12.55
CA ALA A 129 8.19 4.73 13.17
C ALA A 129 8.01 6.04 13.95
N PHE A 130 6.79 6.60 13.88
CA PHE A 130 6.38 7.77 14.63
C PHE A 130 5.23 7.38 15.55
N THR A 131 5.44 7.54 16.85
CA THR A 131 4.49 7.11 17.89
C THR A 131 3.91 8.31 18.63
N SER A 132 2.70 8.11 19.13
CA SER A 132 2.03 8.99 20.08
C SER A 132 2.71 8.94 21.47
N GLY A 133 2.34 9.86 22.37
CA GLY A 133 2.82 9.89 23.76
C GLY A 133 2.47 8.62 24.56
N ASP A 134 1.41 7.91 24.18
CA ASP A 134 1.02 6.61 24.76
C ASP A 134 1.73 5.41 24.09
N LYS A 135 2.67 5.67 23.19
CA LYS A 135 3.43 4.69 22.40
C LYS A 135 2.62 3.95 21.33
N SER A 136 1.38 4.35 21.03
CA SER A 136 0.69 3.85 19.85
C SER A 136 1.41 4.35 18.59
N THR A 137 1.57 3.48 17.57
CA THR A 137 2.09 3.92 16.28
C THR A 137 1.06 4.78 15.56
N LEU A 138 1.50 5.91 15.01
CA LEU A 138 0.66 6.81 14.22
C LEU A 138 0.96 6.66 12.73
N VAL A 139 2.25 6.68 12.39
CA VAL A 139 2.74 6.56 11.02
C VAL A 139 4.05 5.79 11.00
N GLU A 140 4.25 4.97 9.99
CA GLU A 140 5.55 4.37 9.68
C GLU A 140 5.98 4.71 8.26
N LEU A 141 7.20 5.18 8.10
CA LEU A 141 7.88 5.20 6.82
C LEU A 141 8.67 3.91 6.69
N ARG A 142 8.27 3.04 5.77
CA ARG A 142 8.88 1.72 5.55
C ARG A 142 9.61 1.68 4.22
N GLY A 143 10.86 1.25 4.25
CA GLY A 143 11.73 1.12 3.08
C GLY A 143 12.58 -0.14 3.19
N ASP A 144 13.89 0.01 3.18
CA ASP A 144 14.85 -1.10 3.15
C ASP A 144 14.63 -2.08 4.34
N GLY A 145 14.75 -3.38 4.05
CA GLY A 145 14.58 -4.44 5.03
C GLY A 145 13.14 -4.62 5.53
N SER A 146 12.16 -3.95 4.89
CA SER A 146 10.74 -4.05 5.24
C SER A 146 9.93 -4.72 4.12
N GLN A 147 8.75 -5.22 4.47
CA GLN A 147 7.75 -5.65 3.51
C GLN A 147 6.39 -5.10 3.91
N THR A 148 5.50 -4.96 2.94
CA THR A 148 4.09 -4.62 3.19
C THR A 148 3.17 -5.61 2.49
N MET A 149 2.07 -5.97 3.16
CA MET A 149 1.05 -6.86 2.59
C MET A 149 0.13 -6.03 1.69
N ILE A 150 -0.07 -6.45 0.45
CA ILE A 150 -0.81 -5.68 -0.57
C ILE A 150 -2.07 -6.43 -1.06
N PRO A 151 -3.05 -5.73 -1.67
CA PRO A 151 -4.17 -6.39 -2.34
C PRO A 151 -3.71 -7.43 -3.39
N PRO A 152 -4.47 -8.51 -3.62
CA PRO A 152 -5.80 -8.82 -3.08
C PRO A 152 -5.79 -9.65 -1.77
N SER A 153 -4.78 -9.49 -0.90
CA SER A 153 -4.62 -10.26 0.34
C SER A 153 -5.76 -10.11 1.36
N VAL A 154 -5.85 -11.08 2.28
CA VAL A 154 -6.74 -11.07 3.45
C VAL A 154 -5.94 -10.83 4.72
N HIS A 155 -6.27 -9.77 5.45
CA HIS A 155 -5.63 -9.41 6.71
C HIS A 155 -5.91 -10.46 7.81
N PRO A 156 -5.01 -10.65 8.80
CA PRO A 156 -5.21 -11.62 9.89
C PRO A 156 -6.51 -11.51 10.69
N ASN A 157 -7.17 -10.35 10.66
CA ASN A 157 -8.47 -10.13 11.29
C ASN A 157 -9.67 -10.51 10.37
N GLY A 158 -9.41 -11.07 9.20
CA GLY A 158 -10.41 -11.48 8.21
C GLY A 158 -10.87 -10.40 7.23
N SER A 159 -10.39 -9.15 7.35
CA SER A 159 -10.73 -8.09 6.39
C SER A 159 -9.87 -8.17 5.13
N ASN A 160 -10.47 -8.01 3.94
CA ASN A 160 -9.72 -7.94 2.69
C ASN A 160 -9.01 -6.60 2.56
N LEU A 161 -7.88 -6.60 1.85
CA LEU A 161 -7.24 -5.38 1.40
C LEU A 161 -7.81 -4.95 0.07
N TYR A 162 -8.12 -3.66 -0.05
CA TYR A 162 -8.67 -3.05 -1.24
C TYR A 162 -7.75 -1.92 -1.69
N SER A 163 -7.48 -1.86 -2.98
CA SER A 163 -6.98 -0.64 -3.61
C SER A 163 -8.18 0.08 -4.22
N PRO A 164 -8.36 1.40 -4.02
CA PRO A 164 -9.36 2.12 -4.77
C PRO A 164 -9.06 1.93 -6.27
N PRO A 165 -10.10 1.86 -7.13
CA PRO A 165 -9.87 1.96 -8.56
C PRO A 165 -9.01 3.20 -8.80
N ALA A 166 -8.10 3.14 -9.77
CA ALA A 166 -7.35 4.30 -10.23
C ALA A 166 -8.35 5.32 -10.81
N ILE A 167 -9.10 6.00 -9.95
CA ILE A 167 -9.87 7.16 -10.30
C ILE A 167 -8.79 8.12 -10.77
N LEU A 168 -8.90 8.48 -12.04
CA LEU A 168 -8.13 9.48 -12.74
C LEU A 168 -8.21 10.81 -11.98
N MET A 169 -7.50 10.92 -10.86
CA MET A 169 -7.16 12.17 -10.21
C MET A 169 -6.15 12.81 -11.15
N ARG A 170 -6.68 13.67 -12.02
CA ARG A 170 -5.99 14.39 -13.08
C ARG A 170 -4.57 14.77 -12.64
N GLN A 171 -3.60 14.46 -13.52
CA GLN A 171 -2.24 14.94 -13.49
C GLN A 171 -2.17 16.38 -12.93
N LYS A 172 -1.62 16.50 -11.72
CA LYS A 172 -0.83 17.68 -11.37
C LYS A 172 0.60 17.18 -11.23
N LEU A 173 1.45 17.73 -12.10
CA LEU A 173 2.91 17.66 -12.19
C LEU A 173 3.60 16.63 -11.28
N LEU A 174 4.29 15.68 -11.91
CA LEU A 174 5.34 14.85 -11.31
C LEU A 174 6.20 15.68 -10.35
N THR A 175 5.85 15.64 -9.06
CA THR A 175 6.71 16.15 -8.01
C THR A 175 7.32 14.90 -7.39
N ARG A 176 8.59 14.66 -7.71
CA ARG A 176 9.38 13.58 -7.12
C ARG A 176 9.41 13.83 -5.61
N ALA A 177 8.92 12.88 -4.82
CA ALA A 177 9.04 12.96 -3.38
C ALA A 177 10.50 12.66 -3.00
N CYS A 178 11.23 13.69 -2.58
CA CYS A 178 12.48 13.51 -1.85
C CYS A 178 12.13 13.51 -0.36
N PHE A 179 12.09 12.32 0.25
CA PHE A 179 12.07 12.23 1.71
C PHE A 179 13.51 12.41 2.19
N ASN A 180 13.85 13.62 2.64
CA ASN A 180 15.10 13.83 3.37
C ASN A 180 14.91 13.26 4.78
N LEU A 181 15.58 12.15 5.06
CA LEU A 181 15.63 11.49 6.38
C LEU A 181 16.54 12.23 7.36
#